data_AF-A0A1Y3B540-F1
#
_entry.id   AF-A0A1Y3B540-F1
#
_cell.length_a   1.000
_cell.length_b   1.000
_cell.length_c   1.000
_cell.angle_alpha   90.00
_cell.angle_beta   90.00
_cell.angle_gamma   90.00
#
_symmetry.space_group_name_H-M   'P 1'
#
loop_
_entity.id
_entity.type
_entity.pdbx_description
1 polymer ?
#
loop_
_entity_poly.entity_id
_entity_poly.type
_entity_poly.pdbx_seq_one_letter_code
_entity_poly.pdbx_strand_id
1 'polypeptide(L)'
;MITVFCAIAMAVAVSGFIVGDKKDDGWRNAFDYMMMQELEEKIDQVEKGLLHLSEQFKELEKTKSKELKEQILRELTVAENFMKGALKFLETESKRTDLNMFEKYNYEFTYESVKTLVKDLGELAKKVKAVHPDE
;
A
#
# COMPACT_ATOMS: atom_id res chain seq x y z
N MET A 1 -4.73 -11.52 1.71
CA MET A 1 -3.76 -10.44 1.46
C MET A 1 -2.36 -10.93 1.85
N ILE A 2 -1.79 -11.86 1.07
CA ILE A 2 -0.41 -12.42 1.20
C ILE A 2 0.33 -12.19 -0.14
N THR A 3 -0.20 -11.33 -1.00
CA THR A 3 0.19 -11.24 -2.41
C THR A 3 1.27 -10.21 -2.70
N VAL A 4 1.41 -9.15 -1.90
CA VAL A 4 2.50 -8.16 -2.08
C VAL A 4 3.85 -8.76 -1.67
N PHE A 5 3.89 -9.46 -0.53
CA PHE A 5 5.08 -10.15 0.00
C PHE A 5 5.69 -11.18 -0.95
N CYS A 6 4.89 -11.84 -1.80
CA CYS A 6 5.41 -12.86 -2.71
C CYS A 6 5.99 -12.29 -4.01
N ALA A 7 5.48 -11.16 -4.51
CA ALA A 7 5.87 -10.67 -5.84
C ALA A 7 7.29 -10.09 -5.86
N ILE A 8 7.66 -9.30 -4.84
CA ILE A 8 8.99 -8.67 -4.77
C ILE A 8 10.05 -9.72 -4.39
N ALA A 9 9.77 -10.60 -3.43
CA ALA A 9 10.67 -11.70 -3.07
C ALA A 9 10.91 -12.68 -4.24
N MET A 10 9.89 -12.97 -5.07
CA MET A 10 10.06 -13.78 -6.28
C MET A 10 10.90 -13.07 -7.34
N ALA A 11 10.77 -11.75 -7.52
CA ALA A 11 11.61 -11.01 -8.46
C ALA A 11 13.11 -11.09 -8.09
N VAL A 12 13.44 -11.10 -6.79
CA VAL A 12 14.82 -11.26 -6.29
C VAL A 12 15.32 -12.70 -6.41
N ALA A 13 14.45 -13.72 -6.34
CA ALA A 13 14.84 -15.12 -6.39
C ALA A 13 14.99 -15.70 -7.81
N VAL A 14 14.27 -15.17 -8.81
CA VAL A 14 14.29 -15.69 -10.20
C VAL A 14 15.52 -15.20 -10.99
N SER A 15 16.22 -14.15 -10.51
CA SER A 15 17.46 -13.65 -11.13
C SER A 15 18.66 -14.60 -10.99
N GLY A 16 18.61 -15.58 -10.08
CA GLY A 16 19.70 -16.53 -9.85
C GLY A 16 19.83 -17.68 -10.85
N PHE A 17 18.86 -17.90 -11.75
CA PHE A 17 18.79 -19.13 -12.56
C PHE A 17 18.88 -18.94 -14.09
N ILE A 18 18.99 -17.72 -14.61
CA ILE A 18 19.10 -17.48 -16.06
C ILE A 18 20.53 -17.06 -16.41
N VAL A 19 21.40 -18.05 -16.62
CA VAL A 19 22.70 -17.87 -17.26
C VAL A 19 22.47 -17.40 -18.71
N GLY A 20 22.82 -16.15 -19.02
CA GLY A 20 22.87 -15.65 -20.40
C GLY A 20 22.61 -14.15 -20.52
N ASP A 21 23.70 -13.43 -20.84
CA ASP A 21 23.86 -11.99 -21.12
C ASP A 21 23.54 -11.02 -19.98
N LYS A 22 24.41 -10.01 -19.81
CA LYS A 22 24.26 -8.89 -18.84
C LYS A 22 22.87 -8.29 -18.99
N LYS A 23 21.94 -8.63 -18.11
CA LYS A 23 20.56 -8.19 -18.18
C LYS A 23 20.41 -6.90 -17.35
N ASP A 24 19.31 -6.21 -17.63
CA ASP A 24 18.82 -5.09 -16.83
C ASP A 24 18.05 -5.66 -15.61
N ASP A 25 18.70 -6.47 -14.77
CA ASP A 25 18.07 -7.28 -13.72
C ASP A 25 17.96 -6.58 -12.36
N GLY A 26 17.86 -5.25 -12.32
CA GLY A 26 17.65 -4.52 -11.07
C GLY A 26 17.41 -3.02 -11.21
N TRP A 27 17.31 -2.35 -10.06
CA TRP A 27 17.24 -0.90 -9.95
C TRP A 27 18.54 -0.26 -10.45
N ARG A 28 18.46 0.61 -11.46
CA ARG A 28 19.63 1.33 -11.97
C ARG A 28 19.96 2.58 -11.16
N ASN A 29 18.92 3.20 -10.57
CA ASN A 29 19.06 4.37 -9.70
C ASN A 29 18.97 3.96 -8.23
N ALA A 30 19.99 4.33 -7.45
CA ALA A 30 20.03 4.03 -6.01
C ALA A 30 18.88 4.70 -5.23
N PHE A 31 18.43 5.88 -5.68
CA PHE A 31 17.29 6.56 -5.07
C PHE A 31 15.97 5.81 -5.32
N ASP A 32 15.77 5.28 -6.53
CA ASP A 32 14.59 4.48 -6.86
C ASP A 32 14.55 3.21 -5.99
N TYR A 33 15.69 2.52 -5.83
CA TYR A 33 15.81 1.38 -4.92
C TYR A 33 15.43 1.74 -3.48
N MET A 34 16.08 2.77 -2.91
CA MET A 34 15.84 3.19 -1.53
C MET A 34 14.38 3.60 -1.30
N MET A 35 13.80 4.37 -2.21
CA MET A 35 12.42 4.82 -2.11
C MET A 35 11.43 3.66 -2.16
N MET A 36 11.67 2.68 -3.03
CA MET A 36 10.78 1.53 -3.18
C MET A 36 10.87 0.57 -1.98
N GLN A 37 12.05 0.42 -1.37
CA GLN A 37 12.18 -0.33 -0.11
C GLN A 37 11.43 0.35 1.04
N GLU A 38 11.64 1.66 1.24
CA GLU A 38 10.96 2.39 2.31
C GLU A 38 9.44 2.40 2.09
N LEU A 39 8.99 2.54 0.84
CA LEU A 39 7.57 2.51 0.49
C LEU A 39 6.94 1.17 0.86
N GLU A 40 7.60 0.04 0.58
CA GLU A 40 7.13 -1.29 0.96
C GLU A 40 6.93 -1.40 2.48
N GLU A 41 7.91 -0.95 3.26
CA GLU A 41 7.80 -0.94 4.73
C GLU A 41 6.64 -0.06 5.22
N LYS A 42 6.42 1.11 4.62
CA LYS A 42 5.29 1.98 4.99
C LYS A 42 3.95 1.38 4.59
N ILE A 43 3.87 0.69 3.45
CA ILE A 43 2.65 -0.02 3.03
C ILE A 43 2.30 -1.09 4.06
N ASP A 44 3.27 -1.90 4.51
CA ASP A 44 3.05 -2.91 5.55
C ASP A 44 2.57 -2.28 6.88
N GLN A 45 3.12 -1.12 7.27
CA GLN A 45 2.65 -0.39 8.45
C GLN A 45 1.19 0.08 8.29
N VAL A 46 0.81 0.58 7.12
CA VAL A 46 -0.57 0.98 6.83
C VAL A 46 -1.51 -0.22 6.81
N GLU A 47 -1.10 -1.35 6.24
CA GLU A 47 -1.87 -2.60 6.25
C GLU A 47 -2.11 -3.13 7.67
N LYS A 48 -1.09 -3.11 8.53
CA LYS A 48 -1.22 -3.46 9.95
C LYS A 48 -2.16 -2.51 10.69
N GLY A 49 -2.06 -1.21 10.43
CA GLY A 49 -2.97 -0.20 10.96
C GLY A 49 -4.42 -0.46 10.52
N LEU A 50 -4.63 -0.79 9.25
CA LEU A 50 -5.95 -1.16 8.71
C LEU A 50 -6.56 -2.40 9.36
N LEU A 51 -5.75 -3.43 9.61
CA LEU A 51 -6.20 -4.62 10.32
C LEU A 51 -6.67 -4.27 11.73
N HIS A 52 -5.88 -3.46 12.44
CA HIS A 52 -6.23 -2.99 13.78
C HIS A 52 -7.51 -2.15 13.79
N LEU A 53 -7.65 -1.21 12.85
CA LEU A 53 -8.85 -0.37 12.71
C LEU A 53 -10.08 -1.20 12.34
N SER A 54 -9.91 -2.28 11.58
CA SER A 54 -10.98 -3.22 11.26
C SER A 54 -11.46 -3.99 12.49
N GLU A 55 -10.56 -4.32 13.43
CA GLU A 55 -10.93 -4.91 14.71
C GLU A 55 -11.61 -3.90 15.63
N GLN A 56 -11.09 -2.67 15.72
CA GLN A 56 -11.76 -1.58 16.45
C GLN A 56 -13.15 -1.27 15.89
N PHE A 57 -13.34 -1.38 14.57
CA PHE A 57 -14.65 -1.23 13.94
C PHE A 57 -15.66 -2.29 14.44
N LYS A 58 -15.25 -3.55 14.61
CA LYS A 58 -16.11 -4.58 15.21
C LYS A 58 -16.50 -4.24 16.64
N GLU A 59 -15.61 -3.58 17.38
CA GLU A 59 -15.92 -3.11 18.74
C GLU A 59 -16.84 -1.88 18.71
N LEU A 60 -16.67 -0.99 17.74
CA LEU A 60 -17.57 0.12 17.49
C LEU A 60 -18.99 -0.37 17.15
N GLU A 61 -19.14 -1.44 16.39
CA GLU A 61 -20.46 -2.01 16.08
C GLU A 61 -21.21 -2.49 17.33
N LYS A 62 -20.49 -2.90 18.38
CA LYS A 62 -21.09 -3.33 19.66
C LYS A 62 -21.34 -2.17 20.60
N THR A 63 -20.32 -1.32 20.78
CA THR A 63 -20.33 -0.24 21.78
C THR A 63 -21.02 1.02 21.28
N LYS A 64 -21.01 1.23 19.96
CA LYS A 64 -21.46 2.45 19.28
C LYS A 64 -20.89 3.73 19.89
N SER A 65 -19.68 3.66 20.46
CA SER A 65 -19.01 4.80 21.06
C SER A 65 -18.70 5.88 20.03
N LYS A 66 -19.16 7.11 20.29
CA LYS A 66 -18.87 8.28 19.46
C LYS A 66 -17.37 8.59 19.43
N GLU A 67 -16.69 8.52 20.57
CA GLU A 67 -15.24 8.79 20.66
C GLU A 67 -14.43 7.80 19.83
N LEU A 68 -14.76 6.50 19.93
CA LEU A 68 -14.12 5.45 19.15
C LEU A 68 -14.36 5.65 17.65
N LYS A 69 -15.60 5.99 17.26
CA LYS A 69 -15.93 6.30 15.86
C LYS A 69 -15.07 7.44 15.32
N GLU A 70 -14.97 8.54 16.07
CA GLU A 70 -14.18 9.70 15.65
C GLU A 70 -12.69 9.40 15.58
N GLN A 71 -12.15 8.60 16.51
CA GLN A 71 -10.76 8.16 16.46
C GLN A 71 -10.48 7.33 15.21
N ILE A 72 -11.29 6.30 14.95
CA ILE A 72 -11.14 5.43 13.77
C ILE A 72 -11.18 6.28 12.49
N LEU A 73 -12.11 7.24 12.39
CA LEU A 73 -12.20 8.11 11.21
C LEU A 73 -10.98 9.02 11.03
N ARG A 74 -10.38 9.52 12.12
CA ARG A 74 -9.14 10.32 12.05
C ARG A 74 -7.97 9.47 11.55
N GLU A 75 -7.80 8.28 12.10
CA GLU A 75 -6.72 7.38 11.72
C GLU A 75 -6.85 6.93 10.24
N LEU A 76 -8.07 6.56 9.81
CA LEU A 76 -8.35 6.25 8.41
C LEU A 76 -8.08 7.44 7.47
N THR A 77 -8.39 8.66 7.89
CA THR A 77 -8.15 9.87 7.09
C THR A 77 -6.65 10.12 6.90
N VAL A 78 -5.84 9.94 7.94
CA VAL A 78 -4.38 10.08 7.86
C VAL A 78 -3.79 9.03 6.91
N ALA A 79 -4.19 7.77 7.07
CA ALA A 79 -3.74 6.67 6.20
C ALA A 79 -4.16 6.89 4.73
N GLU A 80 -5.41 7.27 4.47
CA GLU A 80 -5.92 7.55 3.13
C GLU A 80 -5.16 8.69 2.45
N ASN A 81 -4.87 9.78 3.18
CA ASN A 81 -4.12 10.92 2.64
C ASN A 81 -2.68 10.55 2.29
N PHE A 82 -2.00 9.78 3.15
CA PHE A 82 -0.66 9.28 2.87
C PHE A 82 -0.64 8.40 1.61
N MET A 83 -1.55 7.43 1.54
CA MET A 83 -1.61 6.50 0.41
C MET A 83 -2.02 7.17 -0.90
N LYS A 84 -2.87 8.19 -0.88
CA LYS A 84 -3.18 9.00 -2.07
C LYS A 84 -1.96 9.78 -2.58
N GLY A 85 -1.12 10.29 -1.67
CA GLY A 85 0.16 10.91 -2.01
C GLY A 85 1.08 9.91 -2.72
N ALA A 86 1.25 8.72 -2.14
CA ALA A 86 2.04 7.63 -2.73
C ALA A 86 1.48 7.18 -4.09
N LEU A 87 0.16 7.06 -4.23
CA LEU A 87 -0.49 6.68 -5.49
C LEU A 87 -0.15 7.64 -6.63
N LYS A 88 -0.22 8.96 -6.38
CA LYS A 88 0.10 9.98 -7.37
C LYS A 88 1.59 9.96 -7.76
N PHE A 89 2.47 9.73 -6.78
CA PHE A 89 3.90 9.56 -7.03
C PHE A 89 4.14 8.36 -7.96
N LEU A 90 3.62 7.19 -7.62
CA LEU A 90 3.77 5.96 -8.42
C LEU A 90 3.14 6.08 -9.81
N GLU A 91 2.01 6.78 -9.94
CA GLU A 91 1.40 7.06 -11.25
C GLU A 91 2.34 7.87 -12.15
N THR A 92 3.11 8.78 -11.56
CA THR A 92 4.08 9.60 -12.30
C THR A 92 5.30 8.77 -12.66
N GLU A 93 5.87 8.05 -11.69
CA GLU A 93 7.07 7.25 -11.88
C GLU A 93 6.87 6.10 -12.87
N SER A 94 5.73 5.39 -12.83
CA SER A 94 5.41 4.32 -13.78
C SER A 94 5.31 4.77 -15.25
N LYS A 95 5.13 6.07 -15.49
CA LYS A 95 5.05 6.67 -16.84
C LYS A 95 6.39 7.20 -17.36
N ARG A 96 7.46 7.09 -16.58
CA ARG A 96 8.81 7.47 -17.02
C ARG A 96 9.22 6.71 -18.28
N THR A 97 9.76 7.44 -19.26
CA THR A 97 10.13 6.85 -20.56
C THR A 97 11.46 6.11 -20.52
N ASP A 98 12.26 6.34 -19.49
CA ASP A 98 13.62 5.82 -19.34
C ASP A 98 13.69 4.50 -18.56
N LEU A 99 12.58 3.92 -18.11
CA LEU A 99 12.55 2.73 -17.25
C LEU A 99 13.01 1.46 -17.97
N ASN A 100 13.80 0.64 -17.27
CA ASN A 100 14.03 -0.73 -17.70
C ASN A 100 12.82 -1.63 -17.33
N MET A 101 12.83 -2.88 -17.79
CA MET A 101 11.71 -3.81 -17.58
C MET A 101 11.46 -4.09 -16.10
N PHE A 102 12.51 -4.19 -15.29
CA PHE A 102 12.42 -4.44 -13.85
C PHE A 102 11.78 -3.26 -13.11
N GLU A 103 12.25 -2.03 -13.34
CA GLU A 103 11.73 -0.83 -12.71
C GLU A 103 10.27 -0.59 -13.12
N LYS A 104 9.96 -0.74 -14.41
CA LYS A 104 8.60 -0.59 -14.93
C LYS A 104 7.63 -1.56 -14.24
N TYR A 105 8.01 -2.83 -14.14
CA TYR A 105 7.19 -3.83 -13.45
C TYR A 105 6.96 -3.45 -11.98
N ASN A 106 8.02 -3.08 -11.25
CA ASN A 106 7.91 -2.74 -9.84
C ASN A 106 7.04 -1.50 -9.61
N TYR A 107 7.18 -0.45 -10.41
CA TYR A 107 6.33 0.75 -10.29
C TYR A 107 4.86 0.46 -10.65
N GLU A 108 4.60 -0.25 -11.76
CA GLU A 108 3.23 -0.60 -12.17
C GLU A 108 2.54 -1.51 -11.15
N PHE A 109 3.24 -2.53 -10.65
CA PHE A 109 2.72 -3.45 -9.64
C PHE A 109 2.43 -2.74 -8.31
N THR A 110 3.35 -1.89 -7.87
CA THR A 110 3.18 -1.13 -6.62
C THR A 110 2.05 -0.12 -6.75
N TYR A 111 1.93 0.54 -7.91
CA TYR A 111 0.82 1.45 -8.21
C TYR A 111 -0.55 0.76 -8.05
N GLU A 112 -0.76 -0.40 -8.68
CA GLU A 112 -2.04 -1.12 -8.56
C GLU A 112 -2.28 -1.68 -7.15
N SER A 113 -1.22 -2.07 -6.42
CA SER A 113 -1.31 -2.50 -5.02
C SER A 113 -1.77 -1.35 -4.12
N VAL A 114 -1.12 -0.18 -4.22
CA VAL A 114 -1.49 1.03 -3.47
C VAL A 114 -2.89 1.51 -3.83
N LYS A 115 -3.28 1.45 -5.11
CA LYS A 115 -4.63 1.80 -5.57
C LYS A 115 -5.71 0.92 -4.93
N THR A 116 -5.43 -0.37 -4.77
CA THR A 116 -6.32 -1.30 -4.06
C THR A 116 -6.41 -0.93 -2.58
N LEU A 117 -5.29 -0.62 -1.93
CA LEU A 117 -5.28 -0.23 -0.51
C LEU A 117 -6.07 1.07 -0.25
N VAL A 118 -5.94 2.07 -1.12
CA VAL A 118 -6.72 3.32 -1.05
C VAL A 118 -8.22 3.04 -1.16
N LYS A 119 -8.61 2.11 -2.04
CA LYS A 119 -10.01 1.69 -2.18
C LYS A 119 -10.52 1.05 -0.89
N ASP A 120 -9.77 0.11 -0.31
CA ASP A 120 -10.16 -0.61 0.90
C ASP A 120 -10.26 0.33 2.12
N LEU A 121 -9.33 1.28 2.26
CA LEU A 121 -9.40 2.39 3.23
C LEU A 121 -10.71 3.17 3.09
N GLY A 122 -11.05 3.56 1.86
CA GLY A 122 -12.27 4.30 1.57
C GLY A 122 -13.55 3.51 1.87
N GLU A 123 -13.54 2.19 1.63
CA GLU A 123 -14.67 1.30 1.97
C GLU A 123 -14.84 1.15 3.48
N LEU A 124 -13.75 0.96 4.24
CA LEU A 124 -13.81 0.90 5.70
C LEU A 124 -14.28 2.22 6.29
N ALA A 125 -13.79 3.36 5.80
CA ALA A 125 -14.24 4.68 6.24
C ALA A 125 -15.75 4.88 6.01
N LYS A 126 -16.30 4.40 4.89
CA LYS A 126 -17.75 4.43 4.63
C LYS A 126 -18.52 3.59 5.65
N LYS A 127 -18.04 2.38 5.98
CA LYS A 127 -18.67 1.50 6.99
C LYS A 127 -18.67 2.15 8.36
N VAL A 128 -17.54 2.72 8.80
CA VAL A 128 -17.43 3.44 10.08
C VAL A 128 -18.38 4.63 10.14
N LYS A 129 -18.46 5.44 9.06
CA LYS A 129 -19.39 6.58 8.99
C LYS A 129 -20.86 6.18 9.16
N ALA A 130 -21.24 5.01 8.63
CA ALA A 130 -22.61 4.51 8.66
C ALA A 130 -23.06 4.02 10.06
N VAL A 131 -22.14 3.76 11.00
CA VAL A 131 -22.52 3.40 12.37
C VAL A 131 -23.14 4.61 13.07
N HIS A 132 -24.38 4.50 13.52
CA HIS A 132 -25.02 5.53 14.35
C HIS A 132 -24.58 5.34 15.80
N PRO A 133 -23.82 6.29 16.39
CA PRO A 133 -23.43 6.21 17.78
C PRO A 133 -24.66 6.30 18.68
N ASP A 134 -24.65 5.57 19.80
CA ASP A 134 -25.64 5.77 20.86
C ASP A 134 -25.25 7.09 21.57
N GLU A 135 -26.26 7.92 21.90
CA GLU A 135 -26.07 9.31 22.41
C GLU A 135 -25.09 9.44 23.58
#